data_AF-A0A4P7W4E5-F1
#
_entry.id   AF-A0A4P7W4E5-F1
#
_cell.length_a   1.000
_cell.length_b   1.000
_cell.length_c   1.000
_cell.angle_alpha   90.00
_cell.angle_beta   90.00
_cell.angle_gamma   90.00
#
_symmetry.space_group_name_H-M   'P 1'
#
loop_
_entity.id
_entity.type
_entity.pdbx_description
1 polymer ?
#
loop_
_entity_poly.entity_id
_entity_poly.type
_entity_poly.pdbx_seq_one_letter_code
_entity_poly.pdbx_strand_id
1 'polypeptide(L)'
;MVYRTILSGSGVKSFSQNDSGYKVKITNGASLSFDTEYSWTFIDGNGVRLPEVIVYNQLPPALFNYLQGIEQQADVYAMSRDKTYYKLTMHDTIIIYEISTGKISYPDGKTLDT
;
A
#
# COMPACT_ATOMS: atom_id res chain seq x y z
N MET A 1 7.84 -10.00 7.69
CA MET A 1 9.21 -9.45 7.51
C MET A 1 9.30 -8.86 6.09
N VAL A 2 8.87 -7.60 5.90
CA VAL A 2 8.56 -6.96 4.60
C VAL A 2 9.81 -6.64 3.75
N TYR A 3 10.99 -6.62 4.35
CA TYR A 3 12.22 -6.11 3.74
C TYR A 3 12.85 -7.03 2.67
N ARG A 4 12.64 -8.36 2.73
CA ARG A 4 13.33 -9.29 1.82
C ARG A 4 12.74 -9.35 0.41
N THR A 5 11.48 -8.91 0.22
CA THR A 5 10.78 -9.05 -1.07
C THR A 5 11.01 -7.86 -2.01
N ILE A 6 11.47 -6.71 -1.51
CA ILE A 6 11.63 -5.47 -2.30
C ILE A 6 13.09 -5.26 -2.76
N LEU A 7 14.03 -6.02 -2.19
CA LEU A 7 15.47 -5.82 -2.37
C LEU A 7 16.11 -6.67 -3.48
N SER A 8 15.32 -7.25 -4.39
CA SER A 8 15.84 -8.00 -5.54
C SER A 8 16.54 -7.05 -6.54
N GLY A 9 17.73 -6.57 -6.19
CA GLY A 9 18.65 -5.83 -7.07
C GLY A 9 18.85 -4.34 -6.76
N SER A 10 18.06 -3.74 -5.87
CA SER A 10 18.08 -2.29 -5.64
C SER A 10 18.46 -1.96 -4.19
N GLY A 11 19.65 -1.42 -3.97
CA GLY A 11 20.11 -0.98 -2.66
C GLY A 11 19.24 0.15 -2.08
N VAL A 12 19.35 0.39 -0.77
CA VAL A 12 18.72 1.55 -0.13
C VAL A 12 19.37 2.83 -0.63
N LYS A 13 18.58 3.73 -1.21
CA LYS A 13 19.03 5.06 -1.66
C LYS A 13 19.17 6.03 -0.51
N SER A 14 18.21 6.02 0.41
CA SER A 14 18.23 6.85 1.61
C SER A 14 17.40 6.23 2.73
N PHE A 15 17.82 6.50 3.95
CA PHE A 15 17.11 6.18 5.18
C PHE A 15 17.07 7.42 6.06
N SER A 16 15.93 7.72 6.65
CA SER A 16 15.83 8.72 7.71
C SER A 16 14.87 8.27 8.81
N GLN A 17 15.13 8.74 10.01
CA GLN A 17 14.36 8.47 11.21
C GLN A 17 14.09 9.77 11.95
N ASN A 18 12.88 9.90 12.49
CA ASN A 18 12.52 10.94 13.45
C ASN A 18 11.52 10.38 14.46
N ASP A 19 11.01 11.23 15.35
CA ASP A 19 10.05 10.81 16.40
C ASP A 19 8.74 10.25 15.84
N SER A 20 8.43 10.49 14.57
CA SER A 20 7.25 9.97 13.88
C SER A 20 7.49 8.64 13.16
N GLY A 21 8.71 8.09 13.18
CA GLY A 21 9.04 6.79 12.61
C GLY A 21 10.15 6.86 11.56
N TYR A 22 10.02 6.04 10.51
CA TYR A 22 11.09 5.76 9.56
C TYR A 22 10.66 6.02 8.13
N LYS A 23 11.58 6.52 7.31
CA LYS A 23 11.41 6.64 5.86
C LYS A 23 12.56 5.94 5.15
N VAL A 24 12.22 5.10 4.17
CA VAL A 24 13.16 4.33 3.37
C VAL A 24 12.87 4.62 1.91
N LYS A 25 13.91 4.94 1.13
CA LYS A 25 13.81 5.03 -0.32
C LYS A 25 14.67 3.95 -0.93
N ILE A 26 14.08 3.11 -1.77
CA ILE A 26 14.81 2.12 -2.56
C ILE A 26 15.35 2.80 -3.83
N THR A 27 16.57 2.47 -4.22
CA THR A 27 17.17 2.99 -5.46
C THR A 27 16.33 2.58 -6.65
N ASN A 28 15.85 3.55 -7.44
CA ASN A 28 14.96 3.31 -8.58
C ASN A 28 13.71 2.46 -8.25
N GLY A 29 13.29 2.46 -6.98
CA GLY A 29 12.18 1.66 -6.49
C GLY A 29 11.23 2.47 -5.64
N ALA A 30 10.44 1.76 -4.83
CA ALA A 30 9.43 2.36 -3.98
C ALA A 30 10.02 3.20 -2.84
N SER A 31 9.21 4.15 -2.37
CA SER A 31 9.40 4.86 -1.10
C SER A 31 8.51 4.21 -0.04
N LEU A 32 9.02 3.96 1.16
CA LEU A 32 8.31 3.35 2.27
C LEU A 32 8.38 4.23 3.51
N SER A 33 7.28 4.30 4.24
CA SER A 33 7.21 4.89 5.58
C SER A 33 6.72 3.85 6.59
N PHE A 34 7.30 3.88 7.78
CA PHE A 34 6.96 3.00 8.89
C PHE A 34 6.73 3.84 10.14
N ASP A 35 5.85 3.38 11.02
CA ASP A 35 5.72 3.91 12.37
C ASP A 35 6.89 3.47 13.27
N THR A 36 6.89 3.94 14.51
CA THR A 36 7.90 3.64 15.52
C THR A 36 7.95 2.16 15.92
N GLU A 37 6.91 1.38 15.62
CA GLU A 37 6.82 -0.06 15.86
C GLU A 37 7.25 -0.89 14.63
N TYR A 38 7.82 -0.22 13.62
CA TYR A 38 8.27 -0.82 12.35
C TYR A 38 7.13 -1.40 11.50
N SER A 39 5.89 -1.00 11.76
CA SER A 39 4.75 -1.30 10.91
C SER A 39 4.70 -0.32 9.76
N TRP A 40 4.52 -0.80 8.53
CA TRP A 40 4.39 0.10 7.38
C TRP A 40 3.11 0.92 7.51
N THR A 41 3.20 2.19 7.15
CA THR A 41 2.10 3.15 7.12
C THR A 41 1.85 3.68 5.72
N PHE A 42 2.90 3.74 4.88
CA PHE A 42 2.80 4.16 3.50
C PHE A 42 3.83 3.47 2.61
N ILE A 43 3.40 3.06 1.41
CA ILE A 43 4.25 2.50 0.36
C ILE A 43 3.85 3.19 -0.96
N ASP A 44 4.81 3.83 -1.60
CA ASP A 44 4.64 4.58 -2.85
C ASP A 44 5.56 4.02 -3.93
N GLY A 45 4.99 3.60 -5.06
CA GLY A 45 5.72 3.12 -6.22
C GLY A 45 6.48 4.22 -6.95
N ASN A 46 6.34 5.49 -6.59
CA ASN A 46 6.96 6.65 -7.22
C ASN A 46 6.60 6.74 -8.73
N GLY A 47 5.31 6.54 -9.05
CA GLY A 47 4.79 6.64 -10.42
C GLY A 47 4.81 5.33 -11.22
N VAL A 48 5.25 4.22 -10.63
CA VAL A 48 5.08 2.87 -11.19
C VAL A 48 4.16 2.03 -10.30
N ARG A 49 3.57 0.98 -10.88
CA ARG A 49 2.77 0.01 -10.13
C ARG A 49 3.61 -0.74 -9.11
N LEU A 50 3.02 -0.99 -7.95
CA LEU A 50 3.61 -1.83 -6.93
C LEU A 50 3.64 -3.29 -7.41
N PRO A 51 4.71 -4.05 -7.10
CA PRO A 51 4.71 -5.49 -7.33
C PRO A 51 3.50 -6.17 -6.69
N GLU A 52 2.78 -7.01 -7.44
CA GLU A 52 1.59 -7.72 -6.94
C GLU A 52 1.85 -8.53 -5.67
N VAL A 53 3.06 -9.07 -5.50
CA VAL A 53 3.45 -9.78 -4.28
C VAL A 53 3.43 -8.89 -3.03
N ILE A 54 3.68 -7.58 -3.17
CA ILE A 54 3.56 -6.62 -2.06
C ILE A 54 2.07 -6.39 -1.76
N VAL A 55 1.27 -6.19 -2.80
CA VAL A 55 -0.18 -5.99 -2.69
C VAL A 55 -0.83 -7.19 -1.99
N TYR A 56 -0.56 -8.40 -2.46
CA TYR A 56 -1.04 -9.65 -1.86
C TYR A 56 -0.62 -9.81 -0.39
N ASN A 57 0.65 -9.57 -0.07
CA ASN A 57 1.16 -9.81 1.28
C ASN A 57 0.73 -8.76 2.32
N GLN A 58 0.36 -7.55 1.89
CA GLN A 58 0.12 -6.43 2.82
C GLN A 58 -1.35 -6.03 2.95
N LEU A 59 -2.21 -6.41 2.00
CA LEU A 59 -3.64 -6.09 2.06
C LEU A 59 -4.43 -7.13 2.86
N PRO A 60 -5.54 -6.72 3.51
CA PRO A 60 -6.52 -7.66 4.04
C PRO A 60 -7.04 -8.59 2.93
N PRO A 61 -7.31 -9.88 3.21
CA PRO A 61 -7.78 -10.82 2.20
C PRO A 61 -9.04 -10.35 1.45
N ALA A 62 -10.01 -9.75 2.17
CA ALA A 62 -11.24 -9.23 1.56
C ALA A 62 -10.96 -8.14 0.51
N LEU A 63 -10.09 -7.18 0.83
CA LEU A 63 -9.71 -6.11 -0.09
C LEU A 63 -8.91 -6.67 -1.29
N PHE A 64 -7.99 -7.60 -1.06
CA PHE A 64 -7.26 -8.22 -2.18
C PHE A 64 -8.18 -9.01 -3.11
N ASN A 65 -9.08 -9.83 -2.56
CA ASN A 65 -10.06 -10.59 -3.33
C ASN A 65 -10.98 -9.67 -4.14
N TYR A 66 -11.39 -8.55 -3.56
CA TYR A 66 -12.15 -7.53 -4.28
C TYR A 66 -11.38 -7.00 -5.49
N LEU A 67 -10.10 -6.64 -5.33
CA LEU A 67 -9.27 -6.19 -6.45
C LEU A 67 -9.14 -7.25 -7.53
N GLN A 68 -9.01 -8.52 -7.16
CA GLN A 68 -9.00 -9.63 -8.11
C GLN A 68 -10.32 -9.76 -8.88
N GLY A 69 -11.45 -9.56 -8.20
CA GLY A 69 -12.78 -9.63 -8.82
C GLY A 69 -13.03 -8.53 -9.86
N ILE A 70 -12.32 -7.41 -9.77
CA ILE A 70 -12.36 -6.32 -10.76
C ILE A 70 -11.10 -6.25 -11.63
N GLU A 71 -10.21 -7.26 -11.53
CA GLU A 71 -8.94 -7.36 -12.27
C GLU A 71 -7.97 -6.19 -12.07
N GLN A 72 -8.00 -5.51 -10.91
CA GLN A 72 -7.17 -4.34 -10.61
C GLN A 72 -6.06 -4.59 -9.58
N GLN A 73 -5.81 -5.84 -9.16
CA GLN A 73 -4.76 -6.16 -8.18
C GLN A 73 -3.36 -5.74 -8.64
N ALA A 74 -3.14 -5.67 -9.95
CA ALA A 74 -1.89 -5.24 -10.55
C ALA A 74 -1.74 -3.71 -10.65
N ASP A 75 -2.82 -2.94 -10.51
CA ASP A 75 -2.89 -1.49 -10.83
C ASP A 75 -2.77 -0.56 -9.61
N VAL A 76 -2.21 -1.07 -8.51
CA VAL A 76 -1.97 -0.28 -7.30
C VAL A 76 -0.64 0.48 -7.43
N TYR A 77 -0.67 1.81 -7.39
CA TYR A 77 0.54 2.66 -7.46
C TYR A 77 1.06 3.05 -6.08
N ALA A 78 0.18 3.24 -5.11
CA ALA A 78 0.55 3.49 -3.73
C ALA A 78 -0.51 2.93 -2.79
N MET A 79 -0.10 2.62 -1.56
CA MET A 79 -1.00 2.21 -0.50
C MET A 79 -0.60 2.83 0.84
N SER A 80 -1.59 3.29 1.58
CA SER A 80 -1.46 3.76 2.96
C SER A 80 -2.41 2.99 3.85
N ARG A 81 -2.07 2.88 5.13
CA ARG A 81 -2.99 2.40 6.14
C ARG A 81 -2.82 3.14 7.46
N ASP A 82 -3.91 3.19 8.21
CA ASP A 82 -3.93 3.58 9.61
C ASP A 82 -4.78 2.58 10.40
N LYS A 83 -5.23 2.97 11.60
CA LYS A 83 -6.05 2.11 12.47
C LYS A 83 -7.47 1.90 11.96
N THR A 84 -7.91 2.68 10.99
CA THR A 84 -9.30 2.72 10.51
C THR A 84 -9.40 2.29 9.06
N TYR A 85 -8.44 2.70 8.21
CA TYR A 85 -8.55 2.54 6.77
C TYR A 85 -7.30 1.93 6.14
N TYR A 86 -7.53 1.22 5.03
CA TYR A 86 -6.59 1.09 3.95
C TYR A 86 -7.01 2.03 2.82
N LYS A 87 -6.06 2.73 2.22
CA LYS A 87 -6.29 3.59 1.06
C LYS A 87 -5.30 3.25 -0.04
N LEU A 88 -5.83 2.87 -1.20
CA LEU A 88 -5.09 2.52 -2.40
C LEU A 88 -5.19 3.65 -3.41
N THR A 89 -4.06 4.07 -3.96
CA THR A 89 -3.99 4.97 -5.10
C THR A 89 -3.85 4.13 -6.35
N MET A 90 -4.86 4.19 -7.21
CA MET A 90 -4.90 3.53 -8.51
C MET A 90 -4.46 4.51 -9.60
N HIS A 91 -4.54 4.11 -10.88
CA HIS A 91 -4.20 5.01 -11.99
C HIS A 91 -5.11 6.23 -12.08
N ASP A 92 -6.42 6.03 -11.94
CA ASP A 92 -7.48 7.02 -12.19
C ASP A 92 -8.38 7.29 -10.98
N THR A 93 -8.21 6.52 -9.91
CA THR A 93 -9.09 6.60 -8.73
C THR A 93 -8.36 6.25 -7.44
N ILE A 94 -9.09 6.35 -6.34
CA ILE A 94 -8.67 5.94 -5.01
C ILE A 94 -9.69 4.91 -4.52
N ILE A 95 -9.21 3.83 -3.92
CA ILE A 95 -10.06 2.85 -3.24
C ILE A 95 -9.80 2.97 -1.74
N ILE A 96 -10.85 3.16 -0.95
CA ILE A 96 -10.78 3.22 0.51
C ILE A 96 -11.51 2.01 1.07
N TYR A 97 -10.84 1.26 1.94
CA TYR A 97 -11.38 0.11 2.66
C TYR A 97 -11.40 0.40 4.15
N GLU A 98 -12.57 0.30 4.77
CA GLU A 98 -12.74 0.47 6.21
C GLU A 98 -12.53 -0.86 6.94
N ILE A 99 -11.58 -0.89 7.89
CA ILE A 99 -11.13 -2.11 8.55
C ILE A 99 -12.23 -2.73 9.41
N SER A 100 -13.02 -1.90 10.10
CA SER A 100 -14.08 -2.34 11.02
C SER A 100 -15.24 -3.05 10.31
N THR A 101 -15.56 -2.62 9.10
CA THR A 101 -16.78 -3.04 8.40
C THR A 101 -16.50 -3.87 7.15
N GLY A 102 -15.27 -3.81 6.62
CA GLY A 102 -14.94 -4.36 5.30
C GLY A 102 -15.36 -3.46 4.13
N LYS A 103 -16.09 -2.38 4.41
CA LYS A 103 -16.72 -1.57 3.37
C LYS A 103 -15.70 -0.93 2.44
N ILE A 104 -15.98 -0.98 1.14
CA ILE A 104 -15.19 -0.34 0.09
C ILE A 104 -15.90 0.93 -0.39
N SER A 105 -15.13 1.99 -0.60
CA SER A 105 -15.64 3.28 -1.07
C SER A 105 -14.69 3.97 -2.05
N TYR A 106 -15.28 4.85 -2.85
CA TYR A 106 -14.61 5.66 -3.87
C TYR A 106 -14.80 7.16 -3.60
N PRO A 107 -13.94 8.04 -4.16
CA PRO A 107 -14.04 9.50 -3.99
C PRO A 107 -15.37 10.11 -4.46
N ASP A 108 -16.05 9.48 -5.40
CA ASP A 108 -17.36 9.90 -5.90
C ASP A 108 -18.52 9.56 -4.92
N GLY A 109 -18.21 8.94 -3.78
CA GLY A 109 -19.17 8.53 -2.77
C GLY A 109 -19.82 7.18 -3.05
N LYS A 110 -19.46 6.48 -4.14
CA LYS A 110 -19.93 5.12 -4.39
C LYS A 110 -19.36 4.18 -3.33
N THR A 111 -20.23 3.34 -2.76
CA THR A 111 -19.84 2.35 -1.76
C THR A 111 -20.26 0.95 -2.17
N LEU A 112 -19.45 -0.04 -1.80
CA LEU A 112 -19.70 -1.47 -2.00
C LEU A 112 -19.50 -2.21 -0.68
N ASP A 113 -20.44 -3.10 -0.38
CA ASP A 113 -20.30 -4.06 0.72
C ASP A 113 -19.49 -5.25 0.18
N THR A 114 -18.47 -5.67 0.92
CA THR A 114 -17.58 -6.80 0.57
C THR A 114 -18.01 -8.09 1.22
#